data_AF-A0AAD2CW37-F1
#
_entry.id   AF-A0AAD2CW37-F1
#
_cell.length_a   1.000
_cell.length_b   1.000
_cell.length_c   1.000
_cell.angle_alpha   90.00
_cell.angle_beta   90.00
_cell.angle_gamma   90.00
#
_symmetry.space_group_name_H-M   'P 1'
#
loop_
_entity.id
_entity.type
_entity.pdbx_description
1 polymer ?
#
loop_
_entity_poly.entity_id
_entity_poly.type
_entity_poly.pdbx_seq_one_letter_code
_entity_poly.pdbx_strand_id
1 'polypeptide(L)'
;MSVSKSSCQPSSKSTLWTLCHRWPLPPNAPPFVIVPTTNLYRKFASRTIPTEPQSVVVVEIGCCNGYCTQKIVNSVHSPADQVLGMDVGPQFIRECQDKFPGVQFELTNVLMDWNRVQMLIEEKLKQLKQQKDKTPELHVYVDIGGNREIETLFTLLQTVQTQLKPSSLIVKSKALFAFGQKHDLTTTEAWENLHSVAQAALLKRRQKEESSCETQVEHKDEKGSNGGAQHATGKKKKVYHPLKMPQRYNASGVAICHFHNYDRKNGCLLFRDTNDHGKTCPLDHEHCHACLELEHVAWQCPNQQCYGGQHEGYQHQTAESLVDGFFR
;
A
#
# COMPACT_ATOMS: atom_id res chain seq x y z
N MET A 1 -27.88 -58.19 19.71
CA MET A 1 -26.92 -57.28 19.05
C MET A 1 -27.36 -55.85 19.33
N SER A 2 -26.78 -55.21 20.34
CA SER A 2 -27.05 -53.79 20.66
C SER A 2 -26.04 -52.92 19.93
N VAL A 3 -26.52 -52.04 19.07
CA VAL A 3 -25.71 -51.04 18.37
C VAL A 3 -25.46 -49.90 19.34
N SER A 4 -24.22 -49.75 19.79
CA SER A 4 -23.78 -48.64 20.63
C SER A 4 -23.76 -47.36 19.79
N LYS A 5 -24.50 -46.34 20.22
CA LYS A 5 -24.47 -45.01 19.64
C LYS A 5 -23.20 -44.31 20.10
N SER A 6 -22.19 -44.24 19.23
CA SER A 6 -21.00 -43.40 19.47
C SER A 6 -21.41 -41.93 19.41
N SER A 7 -21.37 -41.23 20.54
CA SER A 7 -21.54 -39.79 20.57
C SER A 7 -20.28 -39.12 19.99
N CYS A 8 -20.40 -38.59 18.77
CA CYS A 8 -19.40 -37.65 18.24
C CYS A 8 -19.43 -36.38 19.11
N GLN A 9 -18.38 -36.17 19.90
CA GLN A 9 -18.19 -34.89 20.57
C GLN A 9 -17.93 -33.78 19.53
N PRO A 10 -18.53 -32.58 19.70
CA PRO A 10 -18.33 -31.47 18.79
C PRO A 10 -16.84 -31.08 18.77
N SER A 11 -16.23 -31.11 17.57
CA SER A 11 -14.82 -30.77 17.40
C SER A 11 -14.52 -29.36 17.90
N SER A 12 -13.38 -29.18 18.56
CA SER A 12 -12.89 -27.93 19.19
C SER A 12 -12.68 -26.74 18.23
N LYS A 13 -13.02 -26.90 16.95
CA LYS A 13 -13.03 -25.81 15.96
C LYS A 13 -14.15 -24.79 16.23
N SER A 14 -15.28 -25.19 16.84
CA SER A 14 -16.45 -24.29 16.95
C SER A 14 -16.24 -23.06 17.85
N THR A 15 -15.47 -23.18 18.93
CA THR A 15 -15.35 -22.14 19.98
C THR A 15 -14.56 -20.91 19.54
N LEU A 16 -13.64 -21.08 18.59
CA LEU A 16 -12.80 -19.98 18.10
C LEU A 16 -13.59 -19.05 17.18
N TRP A 17 -14.54 -19.62 16.44
CA TRP A 17 -15.44 -18.88 15.57
C TRP A 17 -16.50 -18.12 16.38
N THR A 18 -16.87 -18.56 17.58
CA THR A 18 -17.83 -17.83 18.44
C THR A 18 -17.27 -16.51 18.96
N LEU A 19 -15.94 -16.38 19.05
CA LEU A 19 -15.26 -15.17 19.55
C LEU A 19 -15.00 -14.12 18.47
N CYS A 20 -15.30 -14.44 17.21
CA CYS A 20 -15.02 -13.58 16.07
C CYS A 20 -16.28 -13.46 15.23
N HIS A 21 -16.58 -12.26 14.75
CA HIS A 21 -17.74 -12.08 13.91
C HIS A 21 -17.46 -12.63 12.50
N ARG A 22 -18.21 -13.67 12.12
CA ARG A 22 -18.28 -14.12 10.73
C ARG A 22 -19.28 -13.21 10.03
N TRP A 23 -18.76 -12.37 9.15
CA TRP A 23 -19.54 -11.31 8.55
C TRP A 23 -20.31 -11.83 7.33
N PRO A 24 -21.64 -11.68 7.24
CA PRO A 24 -22.36 -11.96 6.01
C PRO A 24 -21.96 -10.90 5.00
N LEU A 25 -21.07 -11.28 4.11
CA LEU A 25 -20.85 -10.55 2.88
C LEU A 25 -21.96 -10.94 1.90
N PRO A 26 -22.17 -10.21 0.78
CA PRO A 26 -23.03 -10.66 -0.30
C PRO A 26 -22.79 -12.15 -0.60
N PRO A 27 -23.84 -12.92 -0.95
CA PRO A 27 -23.68 -14.34 -1.26
C PRO A 27 -22.53 -14.47 -2.27
N ASN A 28 -21.50 -15.26 -1.91
CA ASN A 28 -20.22 -15.50 -2.62
C ASN A 28 -18.99 -14.68 -2.21
N ALA A 29 -19.09 -13.75 -1.26
CA ALA A 29 -17.90 -13.03 -0.82
C ALA A 29 -17.12 -13.77 0.29
N PRO A 30 -15.77 -13.70 0.25
CA PRO A 30 -14.89 -14.57 1.03
C PRO A 30 -14.92 -14.26 2.52
N PRO A 31 -14.74 -15.24 3.43
CA PRO A 31 -14.78 -15.02 4.87
C PRO A 31 -13.87 -13.86 5.31
N PHE A 32 -14.51 -12.78 5.73
CA PHE A 32 -13.91 -11.59 6.33
C PHE A 32 -14.02 -11.70 7.85
N VAL A 33 -12.88 -11.68 8.54
CA VAL A 33 -12.81 -11.83 9.99
C VAL A 33 -12.04 -10.68 10.60
N ILE A 34 -12.69 -9.95 11.51
CA ILE A 34 -12.05 -8.91 12.30
C ILE A 34 -11.74 -9.46 13.69
N VAL A 35 -10.51 -9.25 14.17
CA VAL A 35 -10.07 -9.65 15.50
C VAL A 35 -9.56 -8.44 16.29
N PRO A 36 -9.90 -8.31 17.59
CA PRO A 36 -9.55 -7.12 18.37
C PRO A 36 -8.13 -7.18 18.97
N THR A 37 -7.50 -8.35 18.99
CA THR A 37 -6.21 -8.55 19.68
C THR A 37 -5.19 -9.26 18.81
N THR A 38 -3.91 -8.92 19.05
CA THR A 38 -2.76 -9.57 18.41
C THR A 38 -2.72 -11.08 18.67
N ASN A 39 -3.13 -11.53 19.88
CA ASN A 39 -3.15 -12.95 20.23
C ASN A 39 -4.15 -13.73 19.38
N LEU A 40 -5.36 -13.18 19.19
CA LEU A 40 -6.36 -13.79 18.31
C LEU A 40 -5.87 -13.79 16.88
N TYR A 41 -5.34 -12.68 16.38
CA TYR A 41 -4.79 -12.58 15.02
C TYR A 41 -3.75 -13.66 14.70
N ARG A 42 -2.75 -13.84 15.57
CA ARG A 42 -1.74 -14.89 15.44
C ARG A 42 -2.34 -16.29 15.52
N LYS A 43 -3.38 -16.49 16.35
CA LYS A 43 -4.09 -17.77 16.46
C LYS A 43 -4.86 -18.10 15.18
N PHE A 44 -5.47 -17.11 14.53
CA PHE A 44 -6.09 -17.27 13.22
C PHE A 44 -5.06 -17.67 12.18
N ALA A 45 -3.96 -16.93 12.06
CA ALA A 45 -2.87 -17.27 11.14
C ALA A 45 -2.46 -18.75 11.22
N SER A 46 -2.30 -19.29 12.43
CA SER A 46 -1.92 -20.70 12.63
C SER A 46 -3.01 -21.75 12.34
N ARG A 47 -4.27 -21.35 12.14
CA ARG A 47 -5.43 -22.27 12.10
C ARG A 47 -6.29 -22.16 10.85
N THR A 48 -6.25 -21.02 10.15
CA THR A 48 -7.10 -20.77 8.98
C THR A 48 -6.39 -20.93 7.66
N ILE A 49 -5.05 -21.01 7.65
CA ILE A 49 -4.30 -21.37 6.45
C ILE A 49 -4.56 -22.86 6.15
N PRO A 50 -5.04 -23.21 4.95
CA PRO A 50 -5.20 -24.59 4.54
C PRO A 50 -3.89 -25.36 4.69
N THR A 51 -3.94 -26.51 5.37
CA THR A 51 -2.80 -27.42 5.51
C THR A 51 -2.59 -28.28 4.28
N GLU A 52 -3.47 -28.18 3.27
CA GLU A 52 -3.25 -28.93 2.04
C GLU A 52 -2.01 -28.40 1.33
N PRO A 53 -1.11 -29.30 0.90
CA PRO A 53 0.28 -28.94 0.70
C PRO A 53 0.57 -27.94 -0.42
N GLN A 54 -0.41 -27.57 -1.27
CA GLN A 54 -0.02 -27.15 -2.61
C GLN A 54 -0.68 -25.94 -3.28
N SER A 55 -1.61 -25.19 -2.70
CA SER A 55 -2.20 -24.09 -3.49
C SER A 55 -2.57 -22.88 -2.66
N VAL A 56 -1.66 -22.35 -1.84
CA VAL A 56 -1.91 -21.11 -1.10
C VAL A 56 -0.80 -20.09 -1.28
N VAL A 57 -1.20 -18.84 -1.50
CA VAL A 57 -0.37 -17.64 -1.30
C VAL A 57 -0.93 -16.90 -0.09
N VAL A 58 -0.05 -16.54 0.84
CA VAL A 58 -0.39 -15.81 2.05
C VAL A 58 0.32 -14.46 2.03
N VAL A 59 -0.46 -13.39 2.09
CA VAL A 59 0.04 -12.01 2.13
C VAL A 59 -0.20 -11.45 3.52
N GLU A 60 0.86 -10.92 4.14
CA GLU A 60 0.78 -10.21 5.41
C GLU A 60 1.10 -8.73 5.22
N ILE A 61 0.09 -7.89 5.44
CA ILE A 61 0.20 -6.43 5.41
C ILE A 61 0.43 -5.93 6.84
N GLY A 62 1.59 -5.32 7.08
CA GLY A 62 2.04 -4.89 8.41
C GLY A 62 2.76 -6.01 9.17
N CYS A 63 3.80 -6.59 8.57
CA CYS A 63 4.51 -7.74 9.16
C CYS A 63 5.35 -7.40 10.41
N CYS A 64 5.71 -6.12 10.64
CA CYS A 64 6.43 -5.66 11.82
C CYS A 64 7.69 -6.53 12.09
N ASN A 65 7.93 -6.98 13.32
CA ASN A 65 9.02 -7.89 13.70
C ASN A 65 8.73 -9.39 13.44
N GLY A 66 7.72 -9.68 12.63
CA GLY A 66 7.45 -11.00 12.09
C GLY A 66 6.95 -12.05 13.09
N TYR A 67 6.37 -11.66 14.23
CA TYR A 67 5.78 -12.64 15.15
C TYR A 67 4.54 -13.35 14.59
N CYS A 68 3.74 -12.66 13.77
CA CYS A 68 2.62 -13.27 13.08
C CYS A 68 3.11 -14.01 11.82
N THR A 69 4.05 -13.42 11.07
CA THR A 69 4.78 -14.10 9.99
C THR A 69 5.30 -15.47 10.41
N GLN A 70 5.90 -15.61 11.61
CA GLN A 70 6.34 -16.92 12.11
C GLN A 70 5.20 -17.96 12.15
N LYS A 71 3.99 -17.55 12.52
CA LYS A 71 2.82 -18.44 12.54
C LYS A 71 2.40 -18.82 11.13
N ILE A 72 2.44 -17.87 10.20
CA ILE A 72 2.15 -18.09 8.78
C ILE A 72 3.17 -19.07 8.16
N VAL A 73 4.46 -18.80 8.32
CA VAL A 73 5.58 -19.61 7.83
C VAL A 73 5.49 -21.05 8.34
N ASN A 74 5.16 -21.24 9.62
CA ASN A 74 5.02 -22.58 10.20
C ASN A 74 3.75 -23.33 9.73
N SER A 75 2.83 -22.65 9.05
CA SER A 75 1.56 -23.21 8.57
C SER A 75 1.55 -23.51 7.06
N VAL A 76 2.59 -23.10 6.32
CA VAL A 76 2.72 -23.35 4.87
C VAL A 76 3.86 -24.32 4.59
N HIS A 77 3.88 -24.91 3.39
CA HIS A 77 4.84 -25.96 3.02
C HIS A 77 6.14 -25.42 2.42
N SER A 78 6.03 -24.40 1.55
CA SER A 78 7.17 -23.70 0.97
C SER A 78 7.06 -22.20 1.26
N PRO A 79 7.53 -21.74 2.43
CA PRO A 79 7.40 -20.33 2.82
C PRO A 79 7.96 -19.33 1.80
N ALA A 80 9.08 -19.67 1.14
CA ALA A 80 9.71 -18.81 0.13
C ALA A 80 8.78 -18.52 -1.06
N ASP A 81 8.04 -19.52 -1.51
CA ASP A 81 7.11 -19.41 -2.65
C ASP A 81 5.72 -18.94 -2.23
N GLN A 82 5.34 -19.16 -0.97
CA GLN A 82 3.96 -19.00 -0.53
C GLN A 82 3.71 -17.76 0.32
N VAL A 83 4.74 -17.11 0.87
CA VAL A 83 4.57 -16.00 1.81
C VAL A 83 5.14 -14.71 1.22
N LEU A 84 4.37 -13.63 1.36
CA LEU A 84 4.75 -12.27 1.04
C LEU A 84 4.43 -11.35 2.22
N GLY A 85 5.46 -10.79 2.85
CA GLY A 85 5.30 -9.80 3.92
C GLY A 85 5.49 -8.37 3.39
N MET A 86 4.71 -7.44 3.91
CA MET A 86 4.79 -6.02 3.55
C MET A 86 4.79 -5.14 4.79
N ASP A 87 5.61 -4.09 4.79
CA ASP A 87 5.62 -3.07 5.85
C ASP A 87 6.15 -1.74 5.30
N VAL A 88 5.86 -0.65 6.01
CA VAL A 88 6.40 0.69 5.72
C VAL A 88 7.68 0.97 6.51
N GLY A 89 7.95 0.20 7.57
CA GLY A 89 9.13 0.35 8.41
C GLY A 89 10.32 -0.41 7.83
N PRO A 90 11.38 0.27 7.32
CA PRO A 90 12.54 -0.42 6.74
C PRO A 90 13.29 -1.29 7.76
N GLN A 91 13.23 -0.95 9.05
CA GLN A 91 13.77 -1.79 10.12
C GLN A 91 13.03 -3.13 10.22
N PHE A 92 11.69 -3.12 10.16
CA PHE A 92 10.86 -4.32 10.23
C PHE A 92 11.11 -5.26 9.06
N ILE A 93 11.26 -4.70 7.86
CA ILE A 93 11.61 -5.49 6.67
C ILE A 93 12.96 -6.19 6.84
N ARG A 94 14.00 -5.48 7.30
CA ARG A 94 15.31 -6.09 7.57
C ARG A 94 15.24 -7.18 8.63
N GLU A 95 14.59 -6.90 9.76
CA GLU A 95 14.42 -7.89 10.84
C GLU A 95 13.68 -9.15 10.35
N CYS A 96 12.67 -8.99 9.50
CA CYS A 96 11.95 -10.11 8.90
C CYS A 96 12.81 -10.90 7.91
N GLN A 97 13.59 -10.22 7.06
CA GLN A 97 14.50 -10.86 6.10
C GLN A 97 15.58 -11.68 6.82
N ASP A 98 16.16 -11.14 7.89
CA ASP A 98 17.17 -11.83 8.70
C ASP A 98 16.57 -13.08 9.39
N LYS A 99 15.32 -12.96 9.87
CA LYS A 99 14.65 -14.02 10.62
C LYS A 99 14.06 -15.12 9.75
N PHE A 100 13.65 -14.79 8.52
CA PHE A 100 12.97 -15.70 7.59
C PHE A 100 13.69 -15.70 6.24
N PRO A 101 14.92 -16.24 6.17
CA PRO A 101 15.68 -16.27 4.93
C PRO A 101 14.89 -17.02 3.84
N GLY A 102 14.77 -16.38 2.67
CA GLY A 102 14.03 -16.90 1.52
C GLY A 102 12.57 -16.48 1.44
N VAL A 103 11.96 -15.99 2.52
CA VAL A 103 10.62 -15.36 2.44
C VAL A 103 10.75 -13.96 1.82
N GLN A 104 9.83 -13.61 0.93
CA GLN A 104 9.83 -12.31 0.28
C GLN A 104 9.22 -11.25 1.21
N PHE A 105 9.95 -10.16 1.42
CA PHE A 105 9.49 -8.99 2.17
C PHE A 105 9.68 -7.72 1.35
N GLU A 106 8.66 -6.86 1.35
CA GLU A 106 8.62 -5.65 0.54
C GLU A 106 8.41 -4.41 1.41
N LEU A 107 9.31 -3.45 1.27
CA LEU A 107 9.14 -2.10 1.81
C LEU A 107 8.16 -1.34 0.93
N THR A 108 6.90 -1.24 1.35
CA THR A 108 5.84 -0.62 0.55
C THR A 108 4.78 0.03 1.42
N ASN A 109 4.28 1.18 0.99
CA ASN A 109 3.11 1.79 1.61
C ASN A 109 1.86 1.34 0.89
N VAL A 110 1.19 0.31 1.43
CA VAL A 110 0.01 -0.29 0.81
C VAL A 110 -1.15 0.68 0.55
N LEU A 111 -1.18 1.83 1.22
CA LEU A 111 -2.20 2.86 1.03
C LEU A 111 -1.88 3.81 -0.13
N MET A 112 -0.60 3.95 -0.48
CA MET A 112 -0.12 4.89 -1.49
C MET A 112 0.30 4.18 -2.79
N ASP A 113 0.86 2.98 -2.67
CA ASP A 113 1.52 2.25 -3.75
C ASP A 113 0.73 1.00 -4.16
N TRP A 114 -0.61 1.12 -4.25
CA TRP A 114 -1.49 -0.04 -4.46
C TRP A 114 -1.17 -0.82 -5.74
N ASN A 115 -0.85 -0.14 -6.85
CA ASN A 115 -0.47 -0.82 -8.10
C ASN A 115 0.75 -1.73 -7.89
N ARG A 116 1.75 -1.29 -7.11
CA ARG A 116 2.91 -2.12 -6.78
C ARG A 116 2.50 -3.32 -5.93
N VAL A 117 1.65 -3.12 -4.92
CA VAL A 117 1.13 -4.20 -4.07
C VAL A 117 0.43 -5.26 -4.92
N GLN A 118 -0.45 -4.83 -5.83
CA GLN A 118 -1.19 -5.74 -6.70
C GLN A 118 -0.25 -6.53 -7.61
N MET A 119 0.70 -5.87 -8.28
CA MET A 119 1.68 -6.54 -9.15
C MET A 119 2.49 -7.61 -8.39
N LEU A 120 2.97 -7.30 -7.19
CA LEU A 120 3.74 -8.25 -6.36
C LEU A 120 2.92 -9.50 -6.01
N ILE A 121 1.63 -9.32 -5.68
CA ILE A 121 0.73 -10.43 -5.33
C ILE A 121 0.40 -11.27 -6.57
N GLU A 122 0.09 -10.63 -7.70
CA GLU A 122 -0.19 -11.31 -8.97
C GLU A 122 1.02 -12.09 -9.49
N GLU A 123 2.21 -11.52 -9.37
CA GLU A 123 3.46 -12.21 -9.70
C GLU A 123 3.64 -13.47 -8.85
N LYS A 124 3.44 -13.38 -7.53
CA LYS A 124 3.53 -14.52 -6.62
C LYS A 124 2.52 -15.62 -6.96
N LEU A 125 1.28 -15.22 -7.23
CA LEU A 125 0.21 -16.14 -7.66
C LEU A 125 0.57 -16.83 -9.00
N LYS A 126 1.12 -16.08 -9.96
CA LYS A 126 1.55 -16.60 -11.26
C LYS A 126 2.71 -17.59 -11.12
N GLN A 127 3.72 -17.25 -10.31
CA GLN A 127 4.86 -18.13 -10.03
C GLN A 127 4.38 -19.47 -9.46
N LEU A 128 3.51 -19.45 -8.44
CA LEU A 128 3.01 -20.67 -7.82
C LEU A 128 2.07 -21.47 -8.74
N LYS A 129 1.30 -20.79 -9.60
CA LYS A 129 0.47 -21.43 -10.64
C LYS A 129 1.31 -22.09 -11.74
N GLN A 130 2.47 -21.55 -12.11
CA GLN A 130 3.33 -22.19 -13.11
C GLN A 130 3.94 -23.51 -12.60
N GLN A 131 4.13 -23.61 -11.30
CA GLN A 131 4.64 -24.83 -10.67
C GLN A 131 3.56 -25.92 -10.55
N LYS A 132 2.27 -25.59 -10.69
CA LYS A 132 1.14 -26.47 -10.29
C LYS A 132 -0.10 -26.26 -11.14
N ASP A 133 -0.78 -27.34 -11.53
CA ASP A 133 -1.98 -27.27 -12.38
C ASP A 133 -3.20 -26.56 -11.77
N LYS A 134 -3.18 -26.23 -10.47
CA LYS A 134 -4.30 -25.59 -9.77
C LYS A 134 -4.00 -24.13 -9.45
N THR A 135 -4.97 -23.25 -9.69
CA THR A 135 -4.92 -21.84 -9.26
C THR A 135 -4.76 -21.75 -7.74
N PRO A 136 -3.74 -21.03 -7.23
CA PRO A 136 -3.56 -20.83 -5.80
C PRO A 136 -4.69 -20.01 -5.17
N GLU A 137 -5.09 -20.40 -3.96
CA GLU A 137 -5.94 -19.63 -3.07
C GLU A 137 -5.14 -18.50 -2.42
N LEU A 138 -5.72 -17.31 -2.35
CA LEU A 138 -5.09 -16.15 -1.75
C LEU A 138 -5.64 -15.90 -0.33
N HIS A 139 -4.78 -15.86 0.67
CA HIS A 139 -5.16 -15.50 2.04
C HIS A 139 -4.46 -14.22 2.45
N VAL A 140 -5.21 -13.21 2.90
CA VAL A 140 -4.66 -11.91 3.28
C VAL A 140 -4.85 -11.67 4.76
N TYR A 141 -3.77 -11.28 5.42
CA TYR A 141 -3.70 -10.91 6.82
C TYR A 141 -3.32 -9.43 6.92
N VAL A 142 -4.12 -8.63 7.62
CA VAL A 142 -3.90 -7.17 7.75
C VAL A 142 -3.74 -6.78 9.21
N ASP A 143 -2.55 -6.30 9.57
CA ASP A 143 -2.22 -5.67 10.85
C ASP A 143 -1.57 -4.30 10.59
N ILE A 144 -2.36 -3.38 10.04
CA ILE A 144 -1.96 -1.97 10.02
C ILE A 144 -2.23 -1.36 11.41
N GLY A 145 -1.34 -1.67 12.36
CA GLY A 145 -1.43 -1.20 13.73
C GLY A 145 -1.44 0.34 13.87
N GLY A 146 -1.78 0.80 15.08
CA GLY A 146 -1.63 2.19 15.50
C GLY A 146 -2.93 3.02 15.48
N ASN A 147 -2.75 4.35 15.43
CA ASN A 147 -3.82 5.36 15.42
C ASN A 147 -4.34 5.64 13.99
N ARG A 148 -4.36 4.62 13.12
CA ARG A 148 -4.93 4.79 11.78
C ARG A 148 -6.44 4.96 11.92
N GLU A 149 -6.96 5.99 11.24
CA GLU A 149 -8.39 6.25 11.22
C GLU A 149 -9.11 5.07 10.55
N ILE A 150 -10.27 4.69 11.10
CA ILE A 150 -11.03 3.51 10.70
C ILE A 150 -11.37 3.54 9.20
N GLU A 151 -11.59 4.74 8.67
CA GLU A 151 -11.89 5.04 7.28
C GLU A 151 -10.76 4.61 6.36
N THR A 152 -9.51 4.83 6.75
CA THR A 152 -8.33 4.45 5.95
C THR A 152 -8.16 2.94 5.88
N LEU A 153 -8.32 2.30 7.04
CA LEU A 153 -8.32 0.84 7.10
C LEU A 153 -9.43 0.29 6.22
N PHE A 154 -10.63 0.84 6.32
CA PHE A 154 -11.76 0.39 5.54
C PHE A 154 -11.54 0.52 4.03
N THR A 155 -11.00 1.65 3.55
CA THR A 155 -10.62 1.81 2.13
C THR A 155 -9.64 0.73 1.68
N LEU A 156 -8.60 0.44 2.47
CA LEU A 156 -7.65 -0.62 2.15
C LEU A 156 -8.35 -1.97 2.04
N LEU A 157 -9.21 -2.31 3.02
CA LEU A 157 -9.91 -3.59 3.06
C LEU A 157 -10.86 -3.76 1.87
N GLN A 158 -11.58 -2.70 1.50
CA GLN A 158 -12.42 -2.71 0.30
C GLN A 158 -11.58 -2.93 -0.95
N THR A 159 -10.44 -2.24 -1.08
CA THR A 159 -9.55 -2.37 -2.23
C THR A 159 -9.00 -3.80 -2.34
N VAL A 160 -8.54 -4.38 -1.22
CA VAL A 160 -8.13 -5.79 -1.14
C VAL A 160 -9.26 -6.72 -1.57
N GLN A 161 -10.48 -6.50 -1.08
CA GLN A 161 -11.61 -7.38 -1.35
C GLN A 161 -12.08 -7.30 -2.81
N THR A 162 -12.17 -6.10 -3.38
CA THR A 162 -12.69 -5.91 -4.75
C THR A 162 -11.67 -6.27 -5.82
N GLN A 163 -10.39 -5.95 -5.60
CA GLN A 163 -9.35 -6.12 -6.60
C GLN A 163 -8.63 -7.47 -6.47
N LEU A 164 -8.34 -7.95 -5.25
CA LEU A 164 -7.60 -9.21 -5.05
C LEU A 164 -8.51 -10.43 -4.86
N LYS A 165 -9.77 -10.22 -4.43
CA LYS A 165 -10.77 -11.29 -4.19
C LYS A 165 -10.19 -12.49 -3.40
N PRO A 166 -9.56 -12.26 -2.23
CA PRO A 166 -8.86 -13.33 -1.51
C PRO A 166 -9.83 -14.41 -1.02
N SER A 167 -9.42 -15.68 -0.95
CA SER A 167 -10.18 -16.77 -0.32
C SER A 167 -10.47 -16.52 1.16
N SER A 168 -9.62 -15.77 1.86
CA SER A 168 -9.91 -15.27 3.22
C SER A 168 -9.23 -13.95 3.51
N LEU A 169 -9.87 -13.08 4.30
CA LEU A 169 -9.32 -11.82 4.77
C LEU A 169 -9.43 -11.70 6.29
N ILE A 170 -8.30 -11.72 6.99
CA ILE A 170 -8.22 -11.61 8.45
C ILE A 170 -7.62 -10.25 8.82
N VAL A 171 -8.34 -9.46 9.62
CA VAL A 171 -7.95 -8.10 9.97
C VAL A 171 -7.84 -7.95 11.48
N LYS A 172 -6.71 -7.46 11.96
CA LYS A 172 -6.57 -7.08 13.37
C LYS A 172 -6.81 -5.59 13.54
N SER A 173 -7.93 -5.25 14.18
CA SER A 173 -8.26 -3.87 14.52
C SER A 173 -9.24 -3.82 15.68
N LYS A 174 -8.79 -3.26 16.82
CA LYS A 174 -9.65 -3.05 18.00
C LYS A 174 -10.77 -2.07 17.70
N ALA A 175 -10.47 -0.99 16.97
CA ALA A 175 -11.43 0.05 16.62
C ALA A 175 -12.52 -0.48 15.67
N LEU A 176 -12.12 -1.19 14.61
CA LEU A 176 -13.08 -1.76 13.65
C LEU A 176 -13.92 -2.86 14.29
N PHE A 177 -13.33 -3.67 15.18
CA PHE A 177 -14.09 -4.66 15.95
C PHE A 177 -15.16 -4.00 16.84
N ALA A 178 -14.79 -2.98 17.61
CA ALA A 178 -15.73 -2.23 18.46
C ALA A 178 -16.82 -1.53 17.63
N PHE A 179 -16.46 -0.97 16.47
CA PHE A 179 -17.41 -0.38 15.55
C PHE A 179 -18.43 -1.43 15.06
N GLY A 180 -17.95 -2.61 14.67
CA GLY A 180 -18.79 -3.72 14.24
C GLY A 180 -19.76 -4.20 15.31
N GLN A 181 -19.34 -4.23 16.57
CA GLN A 181 -20.22 -4.56 17.70
C GLN A 181 -21.30 -3.50 17.95
N LYS A 182 -20.94 -2.22 17.81
CA LYS A 182 -21.86 -1.10 18.08
C LYS A 182 -22.92 -0.94 16.99
N HIS A 183 -22.51 -1.10 15.73
CA HIS A 183 -23.34 -0.78 14.57
C HIS A 183 -23.97 -2.01 13.91
N ASP A 184 -23.77 -3.20 14.50
CA ASP A 184 -24.13 -4.48 13.91
C ASP A 184 -23.82 -4.49 12.40
N LEU A 185 -22.52 -4.42 12.10
CA LEU A 185 -22.06 -4.41 10.73
C LEU A 185 -22.67 -5.58 9.90
N THR A 186 -23.30 -6.63 10.49
CA THR A 186 -23.78 -7.86 9.83
C THR A 186 -24.94 -7.58 8.88
N THR A 187 -25.43 -6.36 8.89
CA THR A 187 -26.38 -5.85 7.92
C THR A 187 -25.66 -5.20 6.74
N THR A 188 -26.19 -5.37 5.53
CA THR A 188 -25.71 -4.65 4.34
C THR A 188 -25.72 -3.14 4.56
N GLU A 189 -26.75 -2.62 5.24
CA GLU A 189 -26.92 -1.20 5.55
C GLU A 189 -25.75 -0.64 6.39
N ALA A 190 -25.34 -1.34 7.45
CA ALA A 190 -24.23 -0.88 8.28
C ALA A 190 -22.90 -0.85 7.49
N TRP A 191 -22.73 -1.76 6.53
CA TRP A 191 -21.59 -1.77 5.61
C TRP A 191 -21.60 -0.58 4.65
N GLU A 192 -22.74 -0.29 4.03
CA GLU A 192 -22.93 0.86 3.15
C GLU A 192 -22.69 2.18 3.90
N ASN A 193 -23.16 2.26 5.15
CA ASN A 193 -22.91 3.40 6.03
C ASN A 193 -21.42 3.59 6.32
N LEU A 194 -20.71 2.51 6.70
CA LEU A 194 -19.27 2.58 6.94
C LEU A 194 -18.50 2.95 5.65
N HIS A 195 -18.94 2.44 4.51
CA HIS A 195 -18.39 2.80 3.21
C HIS A 195 -18.57 4.28 2.90
N SER A 196 -19.77 4.83 3.11
CA SER A 196 -20.05 6.25 2.92
C SER A 196 -19.16 7.13 3.81
N VAL A 197 -19.01 6.77 5.09
CA VAL A 197 -18.12 7.46 6.04
C VAL A 197 -16.67 7.42 5.57
N ALA A 198 -16.20 6.25 5.11
CA ALA A 198 -14.83 6.08 4.65
C ALA A 198 -14.54 6.93 3.40
N GLN A 199 -15.45 6.92 2.42
CA GLN A 199 -15.34 7.74 1.20
C GLN A 199 -15.34 9.24 1.52
N ALA A 200 -16.23 9.68 2.41
CA ALA A 200 -16.30 11.08 2.84
C ALA A 200 -14.99 11.54 3.51
N ALA A 201 -14.40 10.69 4.37
CA ALA A 201 -13.12 11.01 5.02
C ALA A 201 -11.95 11.10 4.02
N LEU A 202 -11.91 10.23 3.01
CA LEU A 202 -10.91 10.31 1.94
C LEU A 202 -11.02 11.61 1.14
N LEU A 203 -12.25 11.97 0.72
CA LEU A 203 -12.49 13.22 -0.02
C LEU A 203 -12.05 14.43 0.79
N LYS A 204 -12.38 14.46 2.08
CA LYS A 204 -11.96 15.53 3.00
C LYS A 204 -10.44 15.65 3.11
N ARG A 205 -9.71 14.52 3.08
CA ARG A 205 -8.23 14.54 3.11
C ARG A 205 -7.63 15.08 1.82
N ARG A 206 -8.14 14.66 0.65
CA ARG A 206 -7.70 15.20 -0.64
C ARG A 206 -7.89 16.72 -0.70
N GLN A 207 -9.07 17.19 -0.29
CA GLN A 207 -9.36 18.63 -0.21
C GLN A 207 -8.41 19.37 0.76
N LYS A 208 -8.08 18.76 1.91
CA LYS A 208 -7.11 19.35 2.86
C LYS A 208 -5.69 19.41 2.28
N GLU A 209 -5.29 18.40 1.53
CA GLU A 209 -3.98 18.36 0.88
C GLU A 209 -3.89 19.42 -0.23
N GLU A 210 -4.92 19.55 -1.05
CA GLU A 210 -5.05 20.57 -2.09
C GLU A 210 -5.02 21.99 -1.50
N SER A 211 -5.87 22.26 -0.50
CA SER A 211 -5.91 23.57 0.18
C SER A 211 -4.62 23.92 0.93
N SER A 212 -3.92 22.94 1.50
CA SER A 212 -2.63 23.17 2.16
C SER A 212 -1.52 23.64 1.22
N CYS A 213 -1.69 23.43 -0.10
CA CYS A 213 -0.78 23.90 -1.13
C CYS A 213 -1.03 25.38 -1.51
N GLU A 214 -2.25 25.88 -1.32
CA GLU A 214 -2.63 27.25 -1.70
C GLU A 214 -2.27 28.29 -0.63
N THR A 215 -2.38 27.96 0.66
CA THR A 215 -2.30 28.96 1.75
C THR A 215 -0.88 29.41 2.12
N GLN A 216 0.19 28.88 1.50
CA GLN A 216 1.57 29.27 1.85
C GLN A 216 2.13 30.47 1.04
N VAL A 217 1.29 31.18 0.27
CA VAL A 217 1.76 32.31 -0.57
C VAL A 217 1.58 33.67 0.11
N GLU A 218 0.79 33.78 1.19
CA GLU A 218 0.41 35.08 1.74
C GLU A 218 1.03 35.35 3.12
N HIS A 219 1.88 36.38 3.13
CA HIS A 219 2.34 37.18 4.28
C HIS A 219 3.43 36.65 5.22
N LYS A 220 4.65 37.16 4.97
CA LYS A 220 5.50 37.80 6.00
C LYS A 220 6.45 38.82 5.35
N ASP A 221 5.89 39.87 4.78
CA ASP A 221 6.63 41.09 4.41
C ASP A 221 5.89 42.30 5.00
N GLU A 222 5.81 42.38 6.33
CA GLU A 222 5.54 43.64 7.04
C GLU A 222 6.48 43.77 8.23
N LYS A 223 7.60 44.46 8.01
CA LYS A 223 8.03 45.60 8.84
C LYS A 223 9.32 46.17 8.26
N GLY A 224 9.23 47.35 7.65
CA GLY A 224 10.39 48.24 7.57
C GLY A 224 10.48 49.13 6.34
N SER A 225 10.09 50.39 6.56
CA SER A 225 10.66 51.61 5.97
C SER A 225 10.29 51.99 4.53
N ASN A 226 9.59 53.13 4.47
CA ASN A 226 9.55 54.08 3.37
C ASN A 226 10.93 54.31 2.74
N GLY A 227 11.01 54.19 1.42
CA GLY A 227 12.16 54.61 0.61
C GLY A 227 12.01 54.11 -0.82
N GLY A 228 11.53 54.97 -1.72
CA GLY A 228 11.14 54.61 -3.08
C GLY A 228 12.26 54.05 -3.96
N ALA A 229 11.96 52.93 -4.62
CA ALA A 229 12.57 52.52 -5.88
C ALA A 229 11.59 51.59 -6.59
N GLN A 230 11.27 51.89 -7.86
CA GLN A 230 10.43 51.07 -8.73
C GLN A 230 11.18 49.77 -9.07
N HIS A 231 11.13 48.78 -8.17
CA HIS A 231 11.63 47.44 -8.44
C HIS A 231 10.50 46.54 -8.95
N ALA A 232 10.69 46.01 -10.17
CA ALA A 232 9.83 45.01 -10.77
C ALA A 232 9.56 43.86 -9.79
N THR A 233 8.29 43.65 -9.45
CA THR A 233 7.83 42.62 -8.53
C THR A 233 7.93 41.24 -9.18
N GLY A 234 9.15 40.68 -9.18
CA GLY A 234 9.37 39.30 -9.57
C GLY A 234 8.57 38.36 -8.68
N LYS A 235 7.58 37.65 -9.25
CA LYS A 235 6.81 36.62 -8.53
C LYS A 235 7.79 35.60 -7.94
N LYS A 236 7.82 35.45 -6.61
CA LYS A 236 8.63 34.43 -5.93
C LYS A 236 8.17 33.05 -6.44
N LYS A 237 9.09 32.28 -7.04
CA LYS A 237 8.81 30.92 -7.55
C LYS A 237 8.35 30.02 -6.38
N LYS A 238 7.21 29.35 -6.53
CA LYS A 238 6.72 28.36 -5.54
C LYS A 238 7.75 27.22 -5.41
N VAL A 239 8.10 26.87 -4.18
CA VAL A 239 8.98 25.73 -3.87
C VAL A 239 8.11 24.54 -3.54
N TYR A 240 8.24 23.46 -4.31
CA TYR A 240 7.49 22.22 -4.10
C TYR A 240 8.29 21.25 -3.24
N HIS A 241 7.60 20.50 -2.36
CA HIS A 241 8.23 19.48 -1.54
C HIS A 241 8.38 18.17 -2.36
N PRO A 242 9.57 17.54 -2.44
CA PRO A 242 9.81 16.35 -3.28
C PRO A 242 8.79 15.22 -3.10
N LEU A 243 8.41 14.92 -1.85
CA LEU A 243 7.46 13.83 -1.52
C LEU A 243 6.00 14.12 -1.87
N LYS A 244 5.65 15.35 -2.28
CA LYS A 244 4.28 15.71 -2.68
C LYS A 244 4.02 15.55 -4.17
N MET A 245 5.07 15.29 -4.96
CA MET A 245 4.97 15.20 -6.40
C MET A 245 4.61 13.76 -6.81
N PRO A 246 3.67 13.56 -7.76
CA PRO A 246 3.37 12.23 -8.27
C PRO A 246 4.58 11.67 -9.03
N GLN A 247 4.83 10.37 -8.90
CA GLN A 247 5.95 9.71 -9.55
C GLN A 247 5.83 9.77 -11.08
N ARG A 248 6.88 10.27 -11.74
CA ARG A 248 7.02 10.24 -13.21
C ARG A 248 8.17 9.34 -13.65
N TYR A 249 8.14 8.95 -14.92
CA TYR A 249 9.08 8.04 -15.55
C TYR A 249 9.58 8.63 -16.87
N ASN A 250 10.81 8.33 -17.25
CA ASN A 250 11.36 8.69 -18.55
C ASN A 250 10.90 7.72 -19.66
N ALA A 251 11.35 7.94 -20.90
CA ALA A 251 11.00 7.10 -22.05
C ALA A 251 11.45 5.63 -21.91
N SER A 252 12.46 5.37 -21.10
CA SER A 252 12.95 4.01 -20.79
C SER A 252 12.21 3.35 -19.62
N GLY A 253 11.20 4.01 -19.04
CA GLY A 253 10.44 3.50 -17.90
C GLY A 253 11.15 3.63 -16.54
N VAL A 254 12.26 4.38 -16.46
CA VAL A 254 12.98 4.62 -15.20
C VAL A 254 12.32 5.77 -14.44
N ALA A 255 12.07 5.57 -13.15
CA ALA A 255 11.48 6.58 -12.28
C ALA A 255 12.41 7.78 -12.10
N ILE A 256 11.88 9.00 -12.28
CA ILE A 256 12.62 10.26 -12.14
C ILE A 256 12.74 10.65 -10.67
N CYS A 257 13.95 11.01 -10.23
CA CYS A 257 14.26 11.32 -8.84
C CYS A 257 13.62 12.64 -8.38
N HIS A 258 12.68 12.58 -7.43
CA HIS A 258 12.03 13.77 -6.87
C HIS A 258 13.00 14.65 -6.08
N PHE A 259 13.86 14.05 -5.26
CA PHE A 259 14.78 14.81 -4.41
C PHE A 259 15.79 15.61 -5.22
N HIS A 260 16.29 15.03 -6.32
CA HIS A 260 17.13 15.76 -7.26
C HIS A 260 16.38 16.92 -7.91
N ASN A 261 15.12 16.69 -8.28
CA ASN A 261 14.34 17.65 -9.03
C ASN A 261 13.74 18.80 -8.22
N TYR A 262 13.50 18.62 -6.92
CA TYR A 262 12.77 19.60 -6.09
C TYR A 262 13.52 20.06 -4.83
N ASP A 263 14.47 19.29 -4.27
CA ASP A 263 15.25 19.75 -3.11
C ASP A 263 16.40 20.64 -3.58
N ARG A 264 16.14 21.95 -3.69
CA ARG A 264 17.14 22.95 -4.10
C ARG A 264 18.37 22.99 -3.18
N LYS A 265 18.20 22.67 -1.89
CA LYS A 265 19.27 22.85 -0.90
C LYS A 265 20.21 21.66 -0.91
N ASN A 266 19.66 20.44 -0.83
CA ASN A 266 20.46 19.24 -0.65
C ASN A 266 20.57 18.43 -1.95
N GLY A 267 19.56 18.49 -2.82
CA GLY A 267 19.41 17.57 -3.94
C GLY A 267 19.15 16.13 -3.45
N CYS A 268 19.37 15.16 -4.33
CA CYS A 268 19.33 13.75 -3.95
C CYS A 268 20.61 13.37 -3.18
N LEU A 269 20.48 13.07 -1.89
CA LEU A 269 21.61 12.69 -1.04
C LEU A 269 22.29 11.38 -1.49
N LEU A 270 21.52 10.44 -2.06
CA LEU A 270 22.06 9.20 -2.63
C LEU A 270 22.86 9.46 -3.90
N PHE A 271 22.49 10.48 -4.67
CA PHE A 271 23.22 10.88 -5.87
C PHE A 271 24.44 11.73 -5.56
N ARG A 272 24.43 12.50 -4.47
CA ARG A 272 25.53 13.41 -4.09
C ARG A 272 26.40 12.87 -2.96
N ASP A 273 26.50 11.55 -2.79
CA ASP A 273 27.29 10.95 -1.71
C ASP A 273 28.68 11.63 -1.62
N THR A 274 29.07 11.96 -0.38
CA THR A 274 30.22 12.77 0.04
C THR A 274 31.59 12.35 -0.50
N ASN A 275 31.68 11.16 -1.09
CA ASN A 275 32.88 10.65 -1.77
C ASN A 275 32.85 10.83 -3.31
N ASP A 276 31.87 11.59 -3.83
CA ASP A 276 31.74 11.97 -5.24
C ASP A 276 31.61 10.78 -6.23
N HIS A 277 31.02 9.68 -5.76
CA HIS A 277 30.75 8.47 -6.56
C HIS A 277 29.31 8.39 -7.07
N GLY A 278 28.64 9.54 -7.23
CA GLY A 278 27.20 9.76 -7.42
C GLY A 278 26.40 8.89 -8.39
N LYS A 279 26.36 7.57 -8.18
CA LYS A 279 25.71 6.59 -9.04
C LYS A 279 24.87 5.57 -8.27
N THR A 280 24.70 5.72 -6.96
CA THR A 280 23.97 4.73 -6.15
C THR A 280 22.46 4.96 -6.14
N CYS A 281 21.99 6.13 -6.57
CA CYS A 281 20.55 6.34 -6.70
C CYS A 281 20.06 5.65 -7.99
N PRO A 282 19.17 4.65 -7.91
CA PRO A 282 18.69 3.89 -9.07
C PRO A 282 17.68 4.67 -9.93
N LEU A 283 17.41 5.93 -9.57
CA LEU A 283 16.44 6.80 -10.21
C LEU A 283 17.13 7.67 -11.26
N ASP A 284 16.34 8.18 -12.19
CA ASP A 284 16.80 9.08 -13.23
C ASP A 284 17.03 10.50 -12.67
N HIS A 285 18.23 11.03 -12.92
CA HIS A 285 18.69 12.37 -12.52
C HIS A 285 18.94 13.28 -13.72
N GLU A 286 18.78 12.78 -14.95
CA GLU A 286 19.04 13.53 -16.17
C GLU A 286 17.80 14.27 -16.64
N HIS A 287 16.61 13.70 -16.41
CA HIS A 287 15.36 14.30 -16.84
C HIS A 287 14.75 15.21 -15.78
N CYS A 288 14.26 16.35 -16.25
CA CYS A 288 13.42 17.25 -15.51
C CYS A 288 12.09 16.56 -15.17
N HIS A 289 11.80 16.40 -13.88
CA HIS A 289 10.51 15.85 -13.45
C HIS A 289 9.34 16.71 -13.94
N ALA A 290 9.55 17.99 -14.24
CA ALA A 290 8.48 18.90 -14.63
C ALA A 290 8.03 18.75 -16.09
N CYS A 291 8.97 18.79 -17.03
CA CYS A 291 8.66 18.75 -18.47
C CYS A 291 9.14 17.47 -19.17
N LEU A 292 9.88 16.59 -18.48
CA LEU A 292 10.54 15.40 -19.05
C LEU A 292 11.66 15.71 -20.05
N GLU A 293 12.12 16.95 -20.14
CA GLU A 293 13.29 17.31 -20.95
C GLU A 293 14.59 17.17 -20.16
N LEU A 294 15.71 17.04 -20.87
CA LEU A 294 17.05 16.96 -20.29
C LEU A 294 17.59 18.34 -19.85
N GLU A 295 18.81 18.34 -19.31
CA GLU A 295 19.66 19.52 -19.01
C GLU A 295 19.24 20.38 -17.80
N HIS A 296 18.09 20.12 -17.19
CA HIS A 296 17.65 20.89 -16.04
C HIS A 296 16.77 20.08 -15.08
N VAL A 297 16.62 20.61 -13.87
CA VAL A 297 15.76 20.06 -12.82
C VAL A 297 14.47 20.85 -12.70
N ALA A 298 13.43 20.26 -12.13
CA ALA A 298 12.10 20.87 -12.05
C ALA A 298 12.08 22.28 -11.43
N TRP A 299 12.88 22.55 -10.39
CA TRP A 299 12.96 23.89 -9.80
C TRP A 299 13.64 24.95 -10.70
N GLN A 300 14.39 24.51 -11.71
CA GLN A 300 15.01 25.35 -12.75
C GLN A 300 14.21 25.39 -14.07
N CYS A 301 13.15 24.58 -14.18
CA CYS A 301 12.42 24.41 -15.43
C CYS A 301 11.90 25.76 -16.01
N PRO A 302 12.17 26.07 -17.29
CA PRO A 302 11.64 27.25 -17.95
C PRO A 302 10.12 27.13 -18.18
N ASN A 303 9.63 25.90 -18.32
CA ASN A 303 8.22 25.58 -18.57
C ASN A 303 7.39 25.46 -17.28
N GLN A 304 7.68 26.28 -16.26
CA GLN A 304 7.04 26.23 -14.93
C GLN A 304 5.50 26.41 -14.92
N GLN A 305 4.90 26.73 -16.07
CA GLN A 305 3.44 26.79 -16.23
C GLN A 305 2.76 25.40 -16.25
N CYS A 306 3.51 24.31 -16.42
CA CYS A 306 2.95 22.96 -16.57
C CYS A 306 2.32 22.33 -15.30
N TYR A 307 2.29 23.02 -14.15
CA TYR A 307 1.80 22.45 -12.87
C TYR A 307 0.46 22.99 -12.35
N GLY A 308 -0.35 23.60 -13.22
CA GLY A 308 -1.73 23.99 -12.88
C GLY A 308 -2.78 23.67 -13.94
N GLY A 309 -2.36 23.23 -15.13
CA GLY A 309 -3.27 22.79 -16.19
C GLY A 309 -3.22 21.27 -16.29
N GLN A 310 -4.38 20.62 -16.20
CA GLN A 310 -4.52 19.24 -16.63
C GLN A 310 -3.98 19.14 -18.07
N HIS A 311 -2.84 18.48 -18.27
CA HIS A 311 -2.38 18.13 -19.62
C HIS A 311 -3.30 17.03 -20.15
N GLU A 312 -4.47 17.42 -20.65
CA GLU A 312 -5.26 16.60 -21.56
C GLU A 312 -4.45 16.42 -22.85
N GLY A 313 -3.64 15.37 -22.93
CA GLY A 313 -2.93 15.09 -24.18
C GLY A 313 -1.75 14.12 -24.10
N TYR A 314 -1.18 13.87 -22.92
CA TYR A 314 -0.16 12.83 -22.81
C TYR A 314 -0.84 11.50 -22.48
N GLN A 315 -1.16 10.73 -23.51
CA GLN A 315 -1.61 9.36 -23.35
C GLN A 315 -0.51 8.60 -22.58
N HIS A 316 -0.86 8.09 -21.40
CA HIS A 316 -0.07 7.06 -20.73
C HIS A 316 0.07 5.90 -21.73
N GLN A 317 1.22 5.78 -22.38
CA GLN A 317 1.60 4.53 -23.01
C GLN A 317 1.78 3.54 -21.88
N THR A 318 0.77 2.69 -21.70
CA THR A 318 0.90 1.51 -20.85
C THR A 318 1.96 0.60 -21.50
N ALA A 319 2.69 -0.13 -20.67
CA ALA A 319 3.72 -1.08 -21.10
C ALA A 319 3.20 -2.19 -22.05
N GLU A 320 1.88 -2.29 -22.25
CA GLU A 320 1.26 -3.17 -23.23
C GLU A 320 1.54 -2.76 -24.69
N SER A 321 1.79 -1.48 -24.97
CA SER A 321 2.01 -0.99 -26.35
C SER A 321 3.40 -1.30 -26.94
N LEU A 322 4.35 -1.81 -26.15
CA LEU A 322 5.69 -2.20 -26.61
C LEU A 322 5.81 -3.67 -27.05
N VAL A 323 4.77 -4.49 -26.86
CA VAL A 323 4.83 -5.94 -27.15
C VAL A 323 4.35 -6.28 -28.57
N ASP A 324 3.57 -5.42 -29.21
CA ASP A 324 3.01 -5.67 -30.55
C ASP A 324 3.96 -5.35 -31.72
N GLY A 325 5.15 -4.81 -31.45
CA GLY A 325 6.15 -4.49 -32.47
C GLY A 325 7.18 -5.58 -32.76
N PHE A 326 7.20 -6.68 -31.98
CA PHE A 326 8.25 -7.70 -32.06
C PHE A 326 7.84 -9.02 -32.73
N PHE A 327 6.58 -9.13 -33.18
CA PHE A 327 6.10 -10.24 -34.01
C PHE A 327 5.40 -9.71 -35.27
N ARG A 328 6.19 -9.09 -36.16
CA ARG A 328 5.93 -9.06 -37.61
C ARG A 328 7.21 -9.19 -38.39
#